data_AF-A0A1U9JLQ7-F1
#
_entry.id   AF-A0A1U9JLQ7-F1
#
_cell.length_a   1.000
_cell.length_b   1.000
_cell.length_c   1.000
_cell.angle_alpha   90.00
_cell.angle_beta   90.00
_cell.angle_gamma   90.00
#
_symmetry.space_group_name_H-M   'P 1'
#
loop_
_entity.id
_entity.type
_entity.pdbx_description
1 polymer ?
#
loop_
_entity_poly.entity_id
_entity_poly.type
_entity_poly.pdbx_seq_one_letter_code
_entity_poly.pdbx_strand_id
1 'polypeptide(L)'
;MILSVFRRLPRLMTALAVLWLAACASWWSASGPSLIQGQITLAPASAMVPAAVVVQLIDRSQPNMPVILAEQTLVRPRGFPLAFSLPVIDASRLPATGQYQVEARLYDEQGERGHSPALNWQPAVSTAPLALNIVISRP
;
A
#
# COMPACT_ATOMS: atom_id res chain seq x y z
N MET A 1 1.70 63.74 5.58
CA MET A 1 1.73 62.45 6.31
C MET A 1 0.73 61.48 5.67
N ILE A 2 0.96 61.03 4.43
CA ILE A 2 0.02 60.15 3.68
C ILE A 2 0.75 59.02 2.90
N LEU A 3 2.08 59.09 2.73
CA LEU A 3 2.86 58.06 2.03
C LEU A 3 3.36 56.96 2.98
N SER A 4 2.48 56.10 3.50
CA SER A 4 2.95 54.90 4.22
C SER A 4 2.02 53.70 4.14
N VAL A 5 0.76 53.88 3.74
CA VAL A 5 -0.25 52.80 3.73
C VAL A 5 -0.15 51.91 2.49
N PHE A 6 0.23 52.45 1.33
CA PHE A 6 0.21 51.71 0.06
C PHE A 6 1.35 50.69 -0.13
N ARG A 7 2.39 50.71 0.72
CA ARG A 7 3.55 49.79 0.58
C ARG A 7 3.33 48.41 1.21
N ARG A 8 2.25 48.21 1.97
CA ARG A 8 1.95 46.93 2.65
C ARG A 8 0.84 46.10 1.98
N LEU A 9 0.06 46.70 1.08
CA LEU A 9 -0.99 46.00 0.34
C LEU A 9 -0.51 44.75 -0.44
N PRO A 10 0.63 44.77 -1.18
CA PRO A 10 1.03 43.61 -1.97
C PRO A 10 1.47 42.41 -1.10
N ARG A 11 1.88 42.65 0.15
CA ARG A 11 2.24 41.59 1.12
C ARG A 11 1.03 40.88 1.71
N LEU A 12 -0.10 41.58 1.83
CA LEU A 12 -1.36 40.98 2.32
C LEU A 12 -2.03 40.11 1.25
N MET A 13 -1.98 40.51 -0.03
CA MET A 13 -2.56 39.70 -1.11
C MET A 13 -1.76 38.42 -1.41
N THR A 14 -0.42 38.45 -1.26
CA THR A 14 0.41 37.25 -1.44
C THR A 14 0.18 36.23 -0.32
N ALA A 15 0.01 36.66 0.92
CA ALA A 15 -0.30 35.75 2.04
C ALA A 15 -1.65 35.04 1.83
N LEU A 16 -2.65 35.74 1.29
CA LEU A 16 -3.97 35.16 1.01
C LEU A 16 -3.92 34.12 -0.13
N ALA A 17 -3.11 34.38 -1.16
CA ALA A 17 -2.92 33.45 -2.28
C ALA A 17 -2.20 32.16 -1.85
N VAL A 18 -1.17 32.26 -1.02
CA VAL A 18 -0.44 31.09 -0.48
C VAL A 18 -1.36 30.23 0.40
N LEU A 19 -2.26 30.83 1.19
CA LEU A 19 -3.25 30.10 1.98
C LEU A 19 -4.27 29.35 1.11
N TRP A 20 -4.70 29.93 -0.01
CA TRP A 20 -5.60 29.28 -0.97
C TRP A 20 -4.94 28.10 -1.69
N LEU A 21 -3.69 28.25 -2.13
CA LEU A 21 -2.91 27.17 -2.74
C LEU A 21 -2.61 26.04 -1.74
N ALA A 22 -2.28 26.37 -0.49
CA ALA A 22 -2.08 25.39 0.58
C ALA A 22 -3.39 24.65 0.94
N ALA A 23 -4.52 25.35 0.95
CA ALA A 23 -5.84 24.74 1.15
C ALA A 23 -6.19 23.78 0.01
N CYS A 24 -6.00 24.17 -1.26
CA CYS A 24 -6.22 23.28 -2.41
C CYS A 24 -5.30 22.04 -2.38
N ALA A 25 -4.03 22.18 -1.99
CA ALA A 25 -3.11 21.04 -1.85
C ALA A 25 -3.54 20.09 -0.71
N SER A 26 -4.00 20.63 0.43
CA SER A 26 -4.47 19.80 1.55
C SER A 26 -5.74 18.99 1.22
N TRP A 27 -6.63 19.55 0.39
CA TRP A 27 -7.86 18.85 -0.02
C TRP A 27 -7.59 17.68 -0.97
N TRP A 28 -6.53 17.76 -1.78
CA TRP A 28 -6.12 16.67 -2.66
C TRP A 28 -5.20 15.66 -1.94
N SER A 29 -4.29 16.14 -1.08
CA SER A 29 -3.34 15.27 -0.36
C SER A 29 -4.00 14.38 0.71
N ALA A 30 -5.19 14.72 1.21
CA ALA A 30 -5.91 13.87 2.16
C ALA A 30 -6.44 12.55 1.56
N SER A 31 -6.37 12.38 0.23
CA SER A 31 -6.93 11.22 -0.49
C SER A 31 -5.92 10.50 -1.39
N GLY A 32 -4.62 10.65 -1.10
CA GLY A 32 -3.59 9.84 -1.78
C GLY A 32 -3.76 8.34 -1.49
N PRO A 33 -3.25 7.44 -2.37
CA PRO A 33 -3.30 6.01 -2.12
C PRO A 33 -2.59 5.69 -0.79
N SER A 34 -3.23 4.87 0.04
CA SER A 34 -2.57 4.32 1.22
C SER A 34 -1.58 3.26 0.77
N LEU A 35 -0.43 3.16 1.41
CA LEU A 35 0.58 2.15 1.08
C LEU A 35 0.63 1.11 2.19
N ILE A 36 0.37 -0.14 1.83
CA ILE A 36 0.69 -1.28 2.68
C ILE A 36 2.12 -1.68 2.34
N GLN A 37 3.03 -1.53 3.30
CA GLN A 37 4.45 -1.81 3.11
C GLN A 37 4.87 -3.01 3.95
N GLY A 38 5.93 -3.69 3.52
CA GLY A 38 6.45 -4.80 4.27
C GLY A 38 7.59 -5.52 3.60
N GLN A 39 7.94 -6.66 4.20
CA GLN A 39 8.93 -7.59 3.69
C GLN A 39 8.34 -8.98 3.53
N ILE A 40 8.79 -9.66 2.49
CA ILE A 40 8.44 -11.03 2.17
C ILE A 40 9.68 -11.87 2.45
N THR A 41 9.52 -12.94 3.23
CA THR A 41 10.54 -13.95 3.47
C THR A 41 10.11 -15.27 2.85
N LEU A 42 11.08 -16.14 2.56
CA LEU A 42 10.82 -17.46 2.00
C LEU A 42 11.44 -18.52 2.93
N ALA A 43 10.61 -19.45 3.41
CA ALA A 43 11.04 -20.54 4.29
C ALA A 43 10.53 -21.91 3.79
N PRO A 44 11.37 -22.97 3.80
CA PRO A 44 12.83 -22.96 3.97
C PRO A 44 13.55 -22.31 2.77
N ALA A 45 14.86 -22.02 2.93
CA ALA A 45 15.70 -21.55 1.84
C ALA A 45 15.70 -22.57 0.69
N SER A 46 15.05 -22.21 -0.42
CA SER A 46 14.91 -23.06 -1.60
C SER A 46 15.90 -22.61 -2.67
N ALA A 47 16.49 -23.57 -3.39
CA ALA A 47 17.32 -23.31 -4.57
C ALA A 47 16.50 -22.90 -5.81
N MET A 48 15.18 -22.76 -5.67
CA MET A 48 14.27 -22.34 -6.73
C MET A 48 14.56 -20.91 -7.18
N VAL A 49 14.51 -20.69 -8.49
CA VAL A 49 14.56 -19.35 -9.10
C VAL A 49 13.15 -18.79 -9.19
N PRO A 50 12.81 -17.71 -8.45
CA PRO A 50 11.47 -17.12 -8.49
C PRO A 50 11.24 -16.37 -9.80
N ALA A 51 10.14 -16.68 -10.50
CA ALA A 51 9.70 -15.94 -11.68
C ALA A 51 8.93 -14.67 -11.29
N ALA A 52 8.06 -14.77 -10.28
CA ALA A 52 7.30 -13.64 -9.75
C ALA A 52 6.87 -13.86 -8.30
N VAL A 53 6.67 -12.77 -7.58
CA VAL A 53 5.93 -12.76 -6.30
C VAL A 53 4.76 -11.79 -6.45
N VAL A 54 3.55 -12.27 -6.19
CA VAL A 54 2.32 -11.49 -6.27
C VAL A 54 1.83 -11.23 -4.86
N VAL A 55 1.64 -9.95 -4.49
CA VAL A 55 1.09 -9.53 -3.20
C VAL A 55 -0.31 -8.99 -3.44
N GLN A 56 -1.29 -9.49 -2.70
CA GLN A 56 -2.69 -9.10 -2.85
C GLN A 56 -3.27 -8.63 -1.52
N LEU A 57 -4.13 -7.61 -1.58
CA LEU A 57 -5.08 -7.27 -0.54
C LEU A 57 -6.45 -7.79 -0.97
N ILE A 58 -7.06 -8.61 -0.13
CA ILE A 58 -8.32 -9.30 -0.42
C ILE A 58 -9.35 -8.93 0.65
N ASP A 59 -10.54 -8.51 0.22
CA ASP A 59 -11.72 -8.44 1.07
C ASP A 59 -12.38 -9.82 1.15
N ARG A 60 -12.45 -10.37 2.36
CA ARG A 60 -13.10 -11.65 2.69
C ARG A 60 -14.34 -11.47 3.56
N SER A 61 -14.91 -10.27 3.62
CA SER A 61 -16.13 -10.00 4.39
C SER A 61 -17.30 -10.87 3.95
N GLN A 62 -17.32 -11.30 2.69
CA GLN A 62 -18.22 -12.32 2.17
C GLN A 62 -17.46 -13.64 1.96
N PRO A 63 -17.71 -14.70 2.75
CA PRO A 63 -16.88 -15.92 2.75
C PRO A 63 -16.79 -16.63 1.40
N ASN A 64 -17.87 -16.59 0.61
CA ASN A 64 -17.97 -17.28 -0.68
C ASN A 64 -17.62 -16.40 -1.87
N MET A 65 -17.26 -15.12 -1.63
CA MET A 65 -16.98 -14.16 -2.70
C MET A 65 -15.84 -13.21 -2.29
N PRO A 66 -14.59 -13.72 -2.24
CA PRO A 66 -13.44 -12.87 -1.98
C PRO A 66 -13.23 -11.88 -3.13
N VAL A 67 -12.88 -10.63 -2.82
CA VAL A 67 -12.65 -9.57 -3.80
C VAL A 67 -11.22 -9.05 -3.66
N ILE A 68 -10.44 -9.06 -4.73
CA ILE A 68 -9.09 -8.46 -4.74
C ILE A 68 -9.25 -6.94 -4.82
N LEU A 69 -8.77 -6.23 -3.80
CA LEU A 69 -8.84 -4.78 -3.70
C LEU A 69 -7.59 -4.10 -4.25
N ALA A 70 -6.44 -4.76 -4.10
CA ALA A 70 -5.16 -4.27 -4.62
C ALA A 70 -4.25 -5.46 -4.93
N GLU A 71 -3.40 -5.29 -5.93
CA GLU A 71 -2.39 -6.27 -6.31
C GLU A 71 -1.08 -5.58 -6.70
N GLN A 72 0.04 -6.18 -6.30
CA GLN A 72 1.37 -5.82 -6.75
C GLN A 72 2.10 -7.07 -7.21
N THR A 73 2.59 -7.05 -8.45
CA THR A 73 3.45 -8.12 -8.97
C THR A 73 4.91 -7.68 -8.99
N LEU A 74 5.76 -8.44 -8.32
CA LEU A 74 7.21 -8.27 -8.26
C LEU A 74 7.86 -9.31 -9.17
N VAL A 75 8.25 -8.88 -10.37
CA VAL A 75 8.79 -9.77 -11.41
C VAL A 75 10.28 -10.03 -11.19
N ARG A 76 10.69 -11.30 -11.31
CA ARG A 76 12.08 -11.78 -11.18
C ARG A 76 12.80 -11.16 -9.98
N PRO A 77 12.30 -11.39 -8.75
CA PRO A 77 12.92 -10.83 -7.56
C PRO A 77 14.34 -11.38 -7.41
N ARG A 78 15.29 -10.50 -7.05
CA ARG A 78 16.72 -10.86 -6.98
C ARG A 78 17.08 -11.74 -5.79
N GLY A 79 16.20 -11.81 -4.79
CA GLY A 79 16.41 -12.58 -3.57
C GLY A 79 15.41 -12.21 -2.48
N PHE A 80 15.47 -12.96 -1.38
CA PHE A 80 14.70 -12.70 -0.16
C PHE A 80 15.67 -12.26 0.98
N PRO A 81 15.24 -11.41 1.93
CA PRO A 81 13.92 -10.80 2.04
C PRO A 81 13.62 -9.78 0.91
N LEU A 82 12.39 -9.78 0.44
CA LEU A 82 11.92 -8.95 -0.67
C LEU A 82 10.97 -7.87 -0.13
N ALA A 83 11.30 -6.60 -0.34
CA ALA A 83 10.42 -5.50 0.05
C ALA A 83 9.24 -5.34 -0.93
N PHE A 84 8.07 -4.97 -0.40
CA PHE A 84 6.89 -4.64 -1.20
C PHE A 84 6.24 -3.33 -0.73
N SER A 85 5.46 -2.71 -1.61
CA SER A 85 4.71 -1.49 -1.34
C SER A 85 3.45 -1.52 -2.19
N LEU A 86 2.36 -2.01 -1.59
CA LEU A 86 1.08 -2.23 -2.25
C LEU A 86 0.22 -0.96 -2.12
N PRO A 87 -0.06 -0.25 -3.23
CA PRO A 87 -0.94 0.91 -3.21
C PRO A 87 -2.41 0.47 -3.10
N VAL A 88 -3.12 1.02 -2.13
CA VAL A 88 -4.54 0.81 -1.88
C VAL A 88 -5.27 2.12 -2.09
N ILE A 89 -6.10 2.16 -3.14
CA ILE A 89 -6.92 3.31 -3.48
C ILE A 89 -8.09 3.37 -2.50
N ASP A 90 -8.44 4.58 -2.04
CA ASP A 90 -9.61 4.80 -1.19
C ASP A 90 -9.64 3.95 0.10
N ALA A 91 -8.47 3.59 0.65
CA ALA A 91 -8.37 2.77 1.86
C ALA A 91 -9.18 3.32 3.05
N SER A 92 -9.33 4.64 3.16
CA SER A 92 -10.14 5.30 4.20
C SER A 92 -11.64 5.09 4.04
N ARG A 93 -12.10 4.68 2.86
CA ARG A 93 -13.50 4.35 2.57
C ARG A 93 -13.84 2.88 2.83
N LEU A 94 -12.83 2.04 3.06
CA LEU A 94 -13.05 0.65 3.40
C LEU A 94 -13.75 0.55 4.77
N PRO A 95 -14.87 -0.21 4.88
CA PRO A 95 -15.54 -0.43 6.15
C PRO A 95 -14.60 -0.91 7.26
N ALA A 96 -14.64 -0.26 8.42
CA ALA A 96 -13.82 -0.67 9.57
C ALA A 96 -14.16 -2.07 10.09
N THR A 97 -15.36 -2.59 9.80
CA THR A 97 -15.82 -3.94 10.15
C THR A 97 -15.51 -4.98 9.07
N GLY A 98 -14.86 -4.60 7.97
CA GLY A 98 -14.48 -5.51 6.90
C GLY A 98 -13.39 -6.50 7.33
N GLN A 99 -13.35 -7.66 6.66
CA GLN A 99 -12.30 -8.66 6.85
C GLN A 99 -11.29 -8.57 5.71
N TYR A 100 -10.25 -7.76 5.89
CA TYR A 100 -9.21 -7.59 4.89
C TYR A 100 -7.99 -8.46 5.21
N GLN A 101 -7.47 -9.13 4.19
CA GLN A 101 -6.31 -10.00 4.32
C GLN A 101 -5.26 -9.66 3.26
N VAL A 102 -4.01 -9.65 3.69
CA VAL A 102 -2.85 -9.54 2.81
C VAL A 102 -2.19 -10.90 2.68
N GLU A 103 -1.92 -11.31 1.45
CA GLU A 103 -1.21 -12.55 1.14
C GLU A 103 -0.17 -12.33 0.04
N ALA A 104 0.89 -13.13 0.06
CA ALA A 104 1.89 -13.19 -0.98
C ALA A 104 1.93 -14.58 -1.59
N ARG A 105 1.99 -14.68 -2.92
CA ARG A 105 2.06 -15.92 -3.68
C ARG A 105 3.33 -15.92 -4.51
N LEU A 106 4.06 -17.02 -4.47
CA LEU A 106 5.33 -17.21 -5.17
C LEU A 106 5.12 -18.08 -6.39
N TYR A 107 5.63 -17.63 -7.53
CA TYR A 107 5.58 -18.34 -8.80
C TYR A 107 7.00 -18.61 -9.34
N ASP A 108 7.20 -19.79 -9.92
CA ASP A 108 8.29 -20.07 -10.87
C ASP A 108 7.72 -20.20 -12.30
N GLU A 109 8.54 -20.71 -13.22
CA GLU A 109 8.14 -21.00 -14.60
C GLU A 109 7.12 -22.15 -14.72
N GLN A 110 6.97 -22.97 -13.68
CA GLN A 110 6.05 -24.13 -13.64
C GLN A 110 4.69 -23.77 -13.04
N GLY A 111 4.61 -22.69 -12.25
CA GLY A 111 3.37 -22.17 -11.69
C GLY A 111 3.53 -21.69 -10.25
N GLU A 112 2.44 -21.71 -9.50
CA GLU A 112 2.45 -21.34 -8.07
C GLU A 112 3.22 -22.39 -7.27
N ARG A 113 4.21 -21.94 -6.48
CA ARG A 113 5.07 -22.79 -5.66
C ARG A 113 4.83 -22.65 -4.18
N GLY A 114 4.22 -21.56 -3.74
CA GLY A 114 3.95 -21.34 -2.34
C GLY A 114 3.17 -20.06 -2.11
N HIS A 115 2.66 -19.93 -0.90
CA HIS A 115 1.95 -18.74 -0.45
C HIS A 115 2.30 -18.43 1.00
N SER A 116 2.11 -17.19 1.40
CA SER A 116 2.13 -16.81 2.81
C SER A 116 0.80 -17.16 3.47
N PRO A 117 0.77 -17.43 4.78
CA PRO A 117 -0.46 -17.35 5.54
C PRO A 117 -1.13 -16.00 5.33
N ALA A 118 -2.46 -15.98 5.29
CA ALA A 118 -3.22 -14.75 5.18
C ALA A 118 -3.06 -13.92 6.45
N LEU A 119 -2.67 -12.65 6.29
CA LEU A 119 -2.43 -11.74 7.40
C LEU A 119 -3.55 -10.70 7.44
N ASN A 120 -4.26 -10.61 8.57
CA ASN A 120 -5.36 -9.66 8.73
C ASN A 120 -4.84 -8.21 8.73
N TRP A 121 -5.40 -7.37 7.87
CA TRP A 121 -5.04 -5.97 7.74
C TRP A 121 -6.23 -5.09 8.11
N GLN A 122 -5.95 -3.92 8.71
CA GLN A 122 -6.98 -2.96 9.09
C GLN A 122 -6.63 -1.55 8.59
N PRO A 123 -7.54 -0.88 7.87
CA PRO A 123 -7.27 0.40 7.20
C PRO A 123 -6.97 1.56 8.15
N ALA A 124 -7.51 1.54 9.37
CA ALA A 124 -7.37 2.64 10.33
C ALA A 124 -6.19 2.50 11.31
N VAL A 125 -5.56 1.33 11.38
CA VAL A 125 -4.57 1.00 12.44
C VAL A 125 -3.21 0.61 11.86
N SER A 126 -3.18 0.08 10.63
CA SER A 126 -2.00 -0.58 10.10
C SER A 126 -1.06 0.41 9.38
N THR A 127 -0.21 1.08 10.16
CA THR A 127 0.97 1.81 9.66
C THR A 127 2.27 1.02 9.84
N ALA A 128 2.22 -0.11 10.55
CA ALA A 128 3.38 -0.96 10.78
C ALA A 128 3.69 -1.79 9.52
N PRO A 129 4.98 -1.96 9.17
CA PRO A 129 5.36 -2.81 8.05
C PRO A 129 4.96 -4.27 8.31
N LEU A 130 4.38 -4.91 7.30
CA LEU A 130 3.97 -6.31 7.37
C LEU A 130 5.16 -7.25 7.12
N ALA A 131 5.12 -8.42 7.74
CA ALA A 131 6.04 -9.51 7.47
C ALA A 131 5.25 -10.70 6.90
N LEU A 132 5.46 -11.00 5.62
CA LEU A 132 4.81 -12.10 4.92
C LEU A 132 5.81 -13.24 4.75
N ASN A 133 5.57 -14.39 5.37
CA ASN A 133 6.45 -15.54 5.26
C ASN A 133 5.85 -16.57 4.30
N ILE A 134 6.44 -16.72 3.12
CA ILE A 134 6.00 -17.70 2.12
C ILE A 134 6.47 -19.09 2.54
N VAL A 135 5.52 -20.01 2.53
CA VAL A 135 5.75 -21.45 2.71
C VAL A 135 5.55 -22.13 1.37
N ILE A 136 6.54 -22.91 0.95
CA ILE A 136 6.49 -23.67 -0.30
C ILE A 136 5.47 -24.82 -0.13
N SER A 137 4.48 -24.87 -1.03
CA SER A 137 3.55 -25.98 -1.12
C SER A 137 4.32 -27.23 -1.58
N ARG A 138 4.17 -28.33 -0.86
CA ARG A 138 4.87 -29.58 -1.21
C ARG A 138 4.45 -30.01 -2.64
N PRO A 139 5.41 -30.50 -3.46
CA PRO A 139 5.11 -31.04 -4.79
C PRO A 139 4.20 -32.27 -4.73
#